data_AF-A0A6N4VZH2-F1
#
_entry.id   AF-A0A6N4VZH2-F1
#
_cell.length_a   1.000
_cell.length_b   1.000
_cell.length_c   1.000
_cell.angle_alpha   90.00
_cell.angle_beta   90.00
_cell.angle_gamma   90.00
#
_symmetry.space_group_name_H-M   'P 1'
#
loop_
_entity.id
_entity.type
_entity.pdbx_description
1 polymer ?
#
loop_
_entity_poly.entity_id
_entity_poly.type
_entity_poly.pdbx_seq_one_letter_code
_entity_poly.pdbx_strand_id
1 'polypeptide(L)'
;MIAMCEQPPARPKTRIPQVTSTDDALHVETVVVEERGRWAVEIVVVFADGVVRKRIDTHHTKARAELSANVIRRAAERDIRGPVNG
;
A
#
# COMPACT_ATOMS: atom_id res chain seq x y z
N MET A 1 -19.36 31.74 -16.60
CA MET A 1 -18.55 31.49 -15.39
C MET A 1 -18.05 30.06 -15.50
N ILE A 2 -16.80 29.86 -15.95
CA ILE A 2 -16.23 28.53 -16.24
C ILE A 2 -15.65 28.01 -14.93
N ALA A 3 -16.16 26.86 -14.47
CA ALA A 3 -15.58 26.14 -13.35
C ALA A 3 -14.14 25.76 -13.72
N MET A 4 -13.16 26.44 -13.12
CA MET A 4 -11.76 26.06 -13.19
C MET A 4 -11.63 24.71 -12.50
N CYS A 5 -11.48 23.64 -13.29
CA CYS A 5 -11.04 22.35 -12.79
C CYS A 5 -9.65 22.54 -12.19
N GLU A 6 -9.57 22.68 -10.86
CA GLU A 6 -8.29 22.59 -10.18
C GLU A 6 -7.73 21.19 -10.41
N GLN A 7 -6.67 21.12 -11.21
CA GLN A 7 -5.87 19.93 -11.44
C GLN A 7 -5.45 19.40 -10.04
N PRO A 8 -5.84 18.20 -9.62
CA PRO A 8 -5.42 17.68 -8.33
C PRO A 8 -3.89 17.66 -8.29
N PRO A 9 -3.25 18.09 -7.18
CA PRO A 9 -1.80 18.20 -7.11
C PRO A 9 -1.19 16.85 -7.48
N ALA A 10 -0.23 16.88 -8.42
CA ALA A 10 0.46 15.69 -8.88
C ALA A 10 1.01 14.96 -7.65
N ARG A 11 0.49 13.76 -7.37
CA ARG A 11 0.91 12.94 -6.23
C ARG A 11 2.44 12.78 -6.35
N PRO A 12 3.24 13.27 -5.38
CA PRO A 12 4.69 13.18 -5.47
C PRO A 12 5.07 11.72 -5.66
N LYS A 13 5.99 11.46 -6.60
CA LYS A 13 6.50 10.10 -6.85
C LYS A 13 6.96 9.52 -5.51
N THR A 14 6.49 8.33 -5.18
CA THR A 14 6.91 7.60 -3.98
C THR A 14 8.43 7.50 -4.00
N ARG A 15 9.11 8.30 -3.17
CA ARG A 15 10.55 8.13 -2.92
C ARG A 15 10.70 6.87 -2.10
N ILE A 16 11.51 5.93 -2.58
CA ILE A 16 11.93 4.79 -1.79
C ILE A 16 12.76 5.36 -0.62
N PRO A 17 12.32 5.19 0.65
CA PRO A 17 13.12 5.59 1.79
C PRO A 17 14.48 4.89 1.74
N GLN A 18 15.57 5.62 2.00
CA GLN A 18 16.94 5.06 2.01
C GLN A 18 17.17 4.05 3.15
N VAL A 19 16.25 3.97 4.11
CA VAL A 19 16.28 2.97 5.18
C VAL A 19 15.47 1.76 4.70
N THR A 20 16.14 0.85 4.00
CA THR A 20 15.69 -0.54 3.93
C THR A 20 15.99 -1.13 5.30
N SER A 21 14.97 -1.55 6.06
CA SER A 21 15.22 -2.38 7.23
C SER A 21 16.10 -3.55 6.77
N THR A 22 17.22 -3.78 7.44
CA THR A 22 18.10 -4.93 7.17
C THR A 22 17.44 -6.24 7.60
N ASP A 23 16.31 -6.18 8.30
CA ASP A 23 15.53 -7.36 8.68
C ASP A 23 14.66 -7.89 7.54
N ASP A 24 14.77 -9.20 7.32
CA ASP A 24 13.95 -9.94 6.38
C ASP A 24 12.47 -9.85 6.79
N ALA A 25 11.64 -9.34 5.88
CA ALA A 25 10.19 -9.35 6.05
C ALA A 25 9.67 -10.80 6.04
N LEU A 26 9.11 -11.25 7.15
CA LEU A 26 8.61 -12.63 7.33
C LEU A 26 7.24 -12.82 6.68
N HIS A 27 6.41 -11.78 6.74
CA HIS A 27 5.06 -11.82 6.22
C HIS A 27 4.59 -10.43 5.79
N VAL A 28 3.72 -10.39 4.77
CA VAL A 28 3.02 -9.18 4.36
C VAL A 28 1.55 -9.47 4.14
N GLU A 29 0.72 -8.58 4.64
CA GLU A 29 -0.72 -8.59 4.43
C GLU A 29 -1.17 -7.21 3.94
N THR A 30 -2.24 -7.20 3.12
CA THR A 30 -2.94 -5.98 2.75
C THR A 30 -4.35 -6.02 3.28
N VAL A 31 -4.72 -5.03 4.07
CA VAL A 31 -6.01 -4.96 4.76
C VAL A 31 -6.83 -3.80 4.21
N VAL A 32 -8.13 -4.03 4.01
CA VAL A 32 -9.11 -3.00 3.66
C VAL A 32 -9.92 -2.65 4.90
N VAL A 33 -9.86 -1.40 5.33
CA VAL A 33 -10.52 -0.89 6.54
C VAL A 33 -11.52 0.19 6.15
N GLU A 34 -12.73 0.13 6.70
CA GLU A 34 -13.68 1.22 6.56
C GLU A 34 -13.38 2.33 7.58
N GLU A 35 -13.22 3.56 7.11
CA GLU A 35 -13.02 4.74 7.94
C GLU A 35 -13.79 5.94 7.40
N ARG A 36 -14.66 6.52 8.24
CA ARG A 36 -15.41 7.75 7.92
C ARG A 36 -16.13 7.69 6.55
N GLY A 37 -16.71 6.54 6.21
CA GLY A 37 -17.39 6.30 4.93
C GLY A 37 -16.45 6.16 3.72
N ARG A 38 -15.16 5.96 3.96
CA ARG A 38 -14.13 5.69 2.94
C ARG A 38 -13.49 4.34 3.22
N TRP A 39 -12.88 3.75 2.20
CA TRP A 39 -12.24 2.44 2.29
C TRP A 39 -10.73 2.63 2.18
N ALA A 40 -10.03 2.57 3.32
CA ALA A 40 -8.59 2.68 3.40
C ALA A 40 -7.92 1.33 3.10
N VAL A 41 -6.85 1.37 2.30
CA VAL A 41 -5.96 0.23 2.08
C VAL A 41 -4.73 0.44 2.95
N GLU A 42 -4.41 -0.56 3.75
CA GLU A 42 -3.24 -0.57 4.63
C GLU A 42 -2.38 -1.79 4.34
N ILE A 43 -1.07 -1.62 4.41
CA ILE A 43 -0.10 -2.71 4.34
C ILE A 43 0.39 -3.00 5.76
N VAL A 44 0.45 -4.27 6.11
CA VAL A 44 0.99 -4.78 7.37
C VAL A 44 2.19 -5.66 7.01
N VAL A 45 3.37 -5.30 7.49
CA VAL A 45 4.60 -6.07 7.29
C VAL A 45 5.07 -6.57 8.65
N VAL A 46 5.31 -7.87 8.75
CA VAL A 46 5.80 -8.53 9.96
C VAL A 46 7.29 -8.82 9.77
N PHE A 47 8.08 -8.37 10.73
CA PHE A 47 9.50 -8.62 10.87
C PHE A 47 9.73 -9.50 12.11
N ALA A 48 10.97 -9.95 12.34
CA ALA A 48 11.31 -10.70 13.55
C ALA A 48 11.19 -9.86 14.84
N ASP A 49 11.38 -8.54 14.74
CA ASP A 49 11.42 -7.59 15.85
C ASP A 49 10.12 -6.79 16.05
N GLY A 50 9.18 -6.87 15.10
CA GLY A 50 7.94 -6.12 15.20
C GLY A 50 7.04 -6.14 13.97
N VAL A 51 6.00 -5.30 14.03
CA VAL A 51 4.99 -5.18 12.98
C VAL A 51 4.87 -3.72 12.57
N VAL A 52 4.99 -3.47 11.26
CA VAL A 52 4.81 -2.14 10.67
C VAL A 52 3.47 -2.11 9.95
N ARG A 53 2.61 -1.16 10.33
CA ARG A 53 1.32 -0.91 9.67
C ARG A 53 1.33 0.48 9.04
N LYS A 54 1.03 0.54 7.74
CA LYS A 54 1.05 1.80 6.99
C LYS A 54 -0.16 1.92 6.06
N ARG A 55 -0.79 3.09 6.08
CA ARG A 55 -1.81 3.45 5.10
C ARG A 55 -1.20 3.74 3.74
N ILE A 56 -1.77 3.12 2.70
CA ILE A 56 -1.35 3.28 1.31
C ILE A 56 -2.24 4.29 0.59
N ASP A 57 -3.56 4.07 0.59
CA ASP A 57 -4.52 4.96 -0.08
C ASP A 57 -5.93 4.82 0.49
N THR A 58 -6.87 5.66 0.04
CA THR A 58 -8.29 5.60 0.39
C THR A 58 -9.18 5.67 -0.85
N HIS A 59 -10.20 4.81 -0.91
CA HIS A 59 -11.13 4.71 -2.03
C HIS A 59 -12.55 5.04 -1.61
N HIS A 60 -13.41 5.32 -2.59
CA HIS A 60 -14.83 5.62 -2.37
C HIS A 60 -15.69 4.37 -2.19
N THR A 61 -15.24 3.23 -2.72
CA THR A 61 -16.00 1.97 -2.65
C THR A 61 -15.10 0.84 -2.20
N LYS A 62 -15.69 -0.15 -1.51
CA LYS A 62 -15.01 -1.35 -1.05
C LYS A 62 -14.34 -2.10 -2.20
N ALA A 63 -15.07 -2.31 -3.29
CA ALA A 63 -14.57 -3.04 -4.45
C ALA A 63 -13.30 -2.42 -5.06
N ARG A 64 -13.18 -1.09 -5.10
CA ARG A 64 -11.96 -0.42 -5.56
C ARG A 64 -10.79 -0.62 -4.60
N ALA A 65 -11.05 -0.56 -3.29
CA ALA A 65 -10.03 -0.82 -2.28
C ALA A 65 -9.56 -2.27 -2.31
N GLU A 66 -10.47 -3.24 -2.45
CA GLU A 66 -10.13 -4.67 -2.56
C GLU A 66 -9.33 -4.99 -3.81
N LEU A 67 -9.67 -4.37 -4.95
CA LEU A 67 -8.89 -4.52 -6.18
C LEU A 67 -7.47 -3.98 -6.00
N SER A 68 -7.32 -2.79 -5.42
CA SER A 68 -6.01 -2.20 -5.13
C SER A 68 -5.20 -3.04 -4.15
N ALA A 69 -5.82 -3.49 -3.05
CA ALA A 69 -5.19 -4.35 -2.06
C ALA A 69 -4.68 -5.66 -2.68
N ASN A 70 -5.47 -6.30 -3.54
CA ASN A 70 -5.05 -7.53 -4.23
C ASN A 70 -3.82 -7.34 -5.13
N VAL A 71 -3.71 -6.20 -5.83
CA VAL A 71 -2.53 -5.90 -6.65
C VAL A 71 -1.30 -5.71 -5.77
N ILE A 72 -1.43 -4.93 -4.69
CA ILE A 72 -0.33 -4.65 -3.75
C ILE A 72 0.14 -5.95 -3.09
N ARG A 73 -0.79 -6.79 -2.62
CA ARG A 73 -0.49 -8.07 -1.99
C ARG A 73 0.38 -8.95 -2.86
N ARG A 74 -0.01 -9.15 -4.12
CA ARG A 74 0.75 -9.99 -5.07
C ARG A 74 2.15 -9.44 -5.34
N ALA A 75 2.29 -8.12 -5.40
CA ALA A 75 3.61 -7.49 -5.57
C ALA A 75 4.48 -7.73 -4.33
N ALA A 76 3.94 -7.47 -3.14
CA ALA A 76 4.68 -7.63 -1.90
C ALA A 76 5.02 -9.10 -1.57
N GLU A 77 4.10 -10.04 -1.81
CA GLU A 77 4.35 -11.48 -1.64
C GLU A 77 5.48 -11.98 -2.55
N ARG A 78 5.58 -11.44 -3.78
CA ARG A 78 6.70 -11.73 -4.69
C ARG A 78 8.02 -11.19 -4.16
N ASP A 79 8.00 -9.97 -3.62
CA ASP A 79 9.22 -9.34 -3.12
C ASP A 79 9.77 -10.06 -1.88
N ILE A 80 8.90 -10.60 -1.01
CA ILE A 80 9.32 -11.41 0.15
C ILE A 80 10.00 -12.72 -0.28
N ARG A 81 9.48 -13.40 -1.31
CA ARG A 81 10.04 -14.70 -1.74
C ARG A 81 11.32 -14.56 -2.57
N GLY A 82 11.70 -13.33 -2.92
CA GLY A 82 12.78 -13.05 -3.86
C GLY A 82 12.38 -13.34 -5.32
N PRO A 83 13.22 -12.94 -6.28
CA PRO A 83 13.01 -13.24 -7.70
C PRO A 83 12.91 -14.76 -7.92
N VAL A 84 11.83 -15.20 -8.58
CA VAL A 84 11.65 -16.63 -8.92
C VAL A 84 12.73 -17.12 -9.90
N ASN A 85 13.33 -16.21 -10.66
CA ASN A 85 14.47 -16.48 -11.54
C ASN A 85 15.61 -15.52 -11.15
N GLY A 86 16.48 -15.96 -10.24
CA GLY A 86 17.75 -15.30 -9.94
C GLY A 86 18.84 -15.75 -10.89
#